data_AF-A0A7Y0R195-F1
#
_entry.id   AF-A0A7Y0R195-F1
#
_cell.length_a   1.000
_cell.length_b   1.000
_cell.length_c   1.000
_cell.angle_alpha   90.00
_cell.angle_beta   90.00
_cell.angle_gamma   90.00
#
_symmetry.space_group_name_H-M   'P 1'
#
loop_
_entity.id
_entity.type
_entity.pdbx_description
1 polymer ?
#
loop_
_entity_poly.entity_id
_entity_poly.type
_entity_poly.pdbx_seq_one_letter_code
_entity_poly.pdbx_strand_id
1 'polypeptide(L)'
;MQQGMLSSLLLSLSLITLPATLSAKEMHESVVEQWLQDTQIHTKVSELLDYAVRDEVDSLKFALDRLALPQQEVVRFQLLEKLEKQDVILTPRMALFVESQIRMTPTYQVLERGDGYEFSVPAFNFPVIASRLIKRWKQDQSTLDFVLQAERRELNLKQWLTGPSQQAQAREALLIRELDSLSPNALAALTAQLTKANVTSWLPSTAVIVRLAQVSQDEEVYNLLWRMKADYNSQSELERLAAVGDVFSIQQLMNATVNPSLKPEAISLLTKSNPLSPQVKQFLVRKMALSEEATMVARELAQQGHQTWLEELVSSNHQIKTRQIEQVLK
;
A
#
# COMPACT_ATOMS: atom_id res chain seq x y z
N MET A 1 48.32 -50.96 -39.33
CA MET A 1 47.81 -49.71 -38.71
C MET A 1 46.86 -48.98 -39.67
N GLN A 2 45.71 -49.55 -40.02
CA GLN A 2 44.78 -48.95 -41.01
C GLN A 2 43.28 -49.11 -40.67
N GLN A 3 42.93 -49.49 -39.44
CA GLN A 3 41.53 -49.56 -38.99
C GLN A 3 41.15 -48.47 -37.97
N GLY A 4 42.10 -47.59 -37.61
CA GLY A 4 41.85 -46.47 -36.70
C GLY A 4 41.42 -45.16 -37.38
N MET A 5 41.46 -45.07 -38.72
CA MET A 5 41.12 -43.83 -39.45
C MET A 5 39.71 -43.80 -40.05
N LEU A 6 38.98 -44.93 -40.05
CA LEU A 6 37.59 -44.97 -40.53
C LEU A 6 36.58 -44.70 -39.39
N SER A 7 36.94 -45.04 -38.15
CA SER A 7 36.13 -44.77 -36.96
C SER A 7 36.16 -43.28 -36.55
N SER A 8 37.20 -42.52 -36.92
CA SER A 8 37.27 -41.08 -36.70
C SER A 8 36.51 -40.24 -37.72
N LEU A 9 36.18 -40.81 -38.90
CA LEU A 9 35.32 -40.15 -39.90
C LEU A 9 33.82 -40.36 -39.64
N LEU A 10 33.43 -41.47 -38.98
CA LEU A 10 32.04 -41.69 -38.58
C LEU A 10 31.65 -40.93 -37.31
N LEU A 11 32.61 -40.65 -36.42
CA LEU A 11 32.37 -39.87 -35.19
C LEU A 11 32.31 -38.35 -35.42
N SER A 12 32.83 -37.85 -36.55
CA SER A 12 32.82 -36.42 -36.88
C SER A 12 31.55 -35.96 -37.61
N LEU A 13 30.72 -36.88 -38.13
CA LEU A 13 29.41 -36.56 -38.70
C LEU A 13 28.26 -36.51 -37.67
N SER A 14 28.46 -37.00 -36.44
CA SER A 14 27.40 -37.03 -35.41
C SER A 14 27.35 -35.78 -34.51
N LEU A 15 28.20 -34.76 -34.76
CA LEU A 15 28.32 -33.56 -33.93
C LEU A 15 27.71 -32.29 -34.55
N ILE A 16 26.90 -32.44 -35.61
CA ILE A 16 26.06 -31.36 -36.15
C ILE A 16 24.61 -31.60 -35.73
N THR A 17 24.36 -31.78 -34.43
CA THR A 17 23.09 -31.39 -33.85
C THR A 17 23.27 -29.97 -33.35
N LEU A 18 23.04 -29.00 -34.23
CA LEU A 18 22.80 -27.63 -33.76
C LEU A 18 21.72 -27.72 -32.69
N PRO A 19 21.85 -27.02 -31.54
CA PRO A 19 20.69 -26.81 -30.70
C PRO A 19 19.64 -26.18 -31.62
N ALA A 20 18.49 -26.83 -31.78
CA ALA A 20 17.34 -26.18 -32.36
C ALA A 20 17.09 -24.96 -31.48
N THR A 21 17.56 -23.79 -31.93
CA THR A 21 17.06 -22.54 -31.43
C THR A 21 15.56 -22.63 -31.68
N LEU A 22 14.79 -22.78 -30.60
CA LEU A 22 13.33 -22.71 -30.61
C LEU A 22 13.00 -21.31 -31.13
N SER A 23 12.97 -21.17 -32.46
CA SER A 23 12.55 -19.96 -33.13
C SER A 23 11.08 -19.81 -32.79
N ALA A 24 10.75 -18.73 -32.08
CA ALA A 24 9.38 -18.42 -31.72
C ALA A 24 8.52 -18.43 -32.98
N LYS A 25 7.38 -19.10 -32.93
CA LYS A 25 6.53 -19.27 -34.10
C LYS A 25 5.61 -18.06 -34.22
N GLU A 26 5.83 -17.27 -35.25
CA GLU A 26 4.97 -16.12 -35.56
C GLU A 26 3.55 -16.60 -35.90
N MET A 27 2.56 -15.90 -35.36
CA MET A 27 1.14 -16.11 -35.56
C MET A 27 0.49 -14.78 -35.95
N HIS A 28 -0.38 -14.82 -36.95
CA HIS A 28 -1.15 -13.64 -37.36
C HIS A 28 -2.23 -13.31 -36.31
N GLU A 29 -2.51 -12.03 -36.08
CA GLU A 29 -3.45 -11.56 -35.06
C GLU A 29 -4.85 -12.19 -35.21
N SER A 30 -5.38 -12.26 -36.43
CA SER A 30 -6.65 -12.92 -36.72
C SER A 30 -6.73 -14.39 -36.26
N VAL A 31 -5.60 -15.10 -36.27
CA VAL A 31 -5.54 -16.51 -35.82
C VAL A 31 -5.58 -16.58 -34.30
N VAL A 32 -4.97 -15.61 -33.61
CA VAL A 32 -5.07 -15.47 -32.15
C VAL A 32 -6.53 -15.23 -31.75
N GLU A 33 -7.21 -14.29 -32.40
CA GLU A 33 -8.62 -14.00 -32.13
C GLU A 33 -9.51 -15.23 -32.34
N GLN A 34 -9.29 -15.98 -33.43
CA GLN A 34 -10.04 -17.21 -33.69
C GLN A 34 -9.85 -18.25 -32.57
N TRP A 35 -8.62 -18.43 -32.09
CA TRP A 35 -8.34 -19.33 -30.97
C TRP A 35 -9.00 -18.86 -29.67
N LEU A 36 -9.03 -17.55 -29.42
CA LEU A 36 -9.66 -16.99 -28.23
C LEU A 36 -11.18 -17.14 -28.23
N GLN A 37 -11.81 -17.25 -29.40
CA GLN A 37 -13.26 -17.43 -29.55
C GLN A 37 -13.69 -18.90 -29.73
N ASP A 38 -12.73 -19.84 -29.76
CA ASP A 38 -13.01 -21.25 -30.01
C ASP A 38 -13.83 -21.88 -28.86
N THR A 39 -14.98 -22.47 -29.21
CA THR A 39 -15.90 -23.08 -28.25
C THR A 39 -15.31 -24.31 -27.54
N GLN A 40 -14.47 -25.09 -28.20
CA GLN A 40 -13.78 -26.24 -27.60
C GLN A 40 -12.76 -25.78 -26.56
N ILE A 41 -12.03 -24.70 -26.85
CA ILE A 41 -11.11 -24.06 -25.89
C ILE A 41 -11.89 -23.58 -24.67
N HIS A 42 -12.98 -22.85 -24.86
CA HIS A 42 -13.81 -22.38 -23.74
C HIS A 42 -14.38 -23.52 -22.89
N THR A 43 -14.81 -24.61 -23.52
CA THR A 43 -15.28 -25.82 -22.82
C THR A 43 -14.16 -26.41 -21.98
N LYS A 44 -12.95 -26.56 -22.56
CA LYS A 44 -11.80 -27.11 -21.85
C LYS A 44 -11.35 -26.22 -20.70
N VAL A 45 -11.32 -24.90 -20.89
CA VAL A 45 -10.98 -23.93 -19.85
C VAL A 45 -11.98 -24.01 -18.70
N SER A 46 -13.27 -24.23 -18.98
CA SER A 46 -14.29 -24.35 -17.93
C SER A 46 -14.12 -25.65 -17.13
N GLU A 47 -13.80 -26.78 -17.78
CA GLU A 47 -13.43 -28.02 -17.09
C GLU A 47 -12.19 -27.84 -16.20
N LEU A 48 -11.13 -27.18 -16.71
CA LEU A 48 -9.92 -26.94 -15.92
C LEU A 48 -10.16 -25.98 -14.75
N LEU A 49 -11.05 -25.01 -14.93
CA LEU A 49 -11.48 -24.11 -13.87
C LEU A 49 -12.21 -24.87 -12.75
N ASP A 50 -13.05 -25.86 -13.09
CA ASP A 50 -13.71 -26.71 -12.10
C ASP A 50 -12.69 -27.52 -11.27
N TYR A 51 -11.67 -28.10 -11.92
CA TYR A 51 -10.57 -28.72 -11.17
C TYR A 51 -9.84 -27.71 -10.29
N ALA A 52 -9.70 -26.46 -10.75
CA ALA A 52 -9.03 -25.43 -9.98
C ALA A 52 -9.79 -25.05 -8.70
N VAL A 53 -11.10 -24.86 -8.82
CA VAL A 53 -11.99 -24.53 -7.69
C VAL A 53 -12.06 -25.68 -6.67
N ARG A 54 -11.94 -26.93 -7.11
CA ARG A 54 -11.93 -28.12 -6.25
C ARG A 54 -10.55 -28.49 -5.69
N ASP A 55 -9.52 -27.69 -5.96
CA ASP A 55 -8.11 -27.97 -5.60
C ASP A 55 -7.56 -29.29 -6.18
N GLU A 56 -8.11 -29.75 -7.31
CA GLU A 56 -7.68 -30.96 -8.03
C GLU A 56 -6.52 -30.63 -9.00
N VAL A 57 -5.43 -30.08 -8.45
CA VAL A 57 -4.28 -29.54 -9.22
C VAL A 57 -3.61 -30.59 -10.12
N ASP A 58 -3.53 -31.85 -9.67
CA ASP A 58 -2.91 -32.93 -10.45
C ASP A 58 -3.75 -33.27 -11.67
N SER A 59 -5.08 -33.33 -11.53
CA SER A 59 -6.03 -33.53 -12.62
C SER A 59 -5.96 -32.40 -13.62
N LEU A 60 -5.92 -31.15 -13.13
CA LEU A 60 -5.77 -29.95 -13.94
C LEU A 60 -4.49 -30.01 -14.78
N LYS A 61 -3.34 -30.23 -14.13
CA LYS A 61 -2.04 -30.30 -14.81
C LYS A 61 -2.02 -31.41 -15.84
N PHE A 62 -2.51 -32.59 -15.49
CA PHE A 62 -2.58 -33.72 -16.40
C PHE A 62 -3.46 -33.42 -17.63
N ALA A 63 -4.64 -32.83 -17.43
CA ALA A 63 -5.55 -32.48 -18.50
C ALA A 63 -4.98 -31.38 -19.42
N LEU A 64 -4.21 -30.44 -18.87
CA LEU A 64 -3.56 -29.34 -19.59
C LEU A 64 -2.33 -29.81 -20.39
N ASP A 65 -1.51 -30.70 -19.81
CA ASP A 65 -0.27 -31.17 -20.42
C ASP A 65 -0.52 -32.10 -21.62
N ARG A 66 -1.74 -32.67 -21.73
CA ARG A 66 -2.17 -33.50 -22.86
C ARG A 66 -2.65 -32.73 -24.08
N LEU A 67 -2.85 -31.41 -23.96
CA LEU A 67 -3.26 -30.58 -25.09
C LEU A 67 -2.07 -30.37 -26.03
N ALA A 68 -2.34 -30.42 -27.32
CA ALA A 68 -1.34 -30.07 -28.32
C ALA A 68 -1.15 -28.55 -28.42
N LEU A 69 0.02 -28.11 -28.88
CA LEU A 69 0.21 -26.71 -29.29
C LEU A 69 -0.54 -26.45 -30.61
N PRO A 70 -1.18 -25.27 -30.81
CA PRO A 70 -1.20 -24.10 -29.92
C PRO A 70 -2.23 -24.16 -28.78
N GLN A 71 -3.21 -25.07 -28.84
CA GLN A 71 -4.36 -25.14 -27.90
C GLN A 71 -3.94 -25.08 -26.44
N GLN A 72 -2.85 -25.76 -26.08
CA GLN A 72 -2.31 -25.74 -24.73
C GLN A 72 -1.99 -24.33 -24.22
N GLU A 73 -1.35 -23.47 -25.02
CA GLU A 73 -1.01 -22.10 -24.61
C GLU A 73 -2.25 -21.21 -24.52
N VAL A 74 -3.21 -21.39 -25.43
CA VAL A 74 -4.49 -20.67 -25.39
C VAL A 74 -5.25 -21.02 -24.11
N VAL A 75 -5.32 -22.31 -23.77
CA VAL A 75 -5.99 -22.79 -22.56
C VAL A 75 -5.26 -22.31 -21.31
N ARG A 76 -3.91 -22.34 -21.27
CA ARG A 76 -3.12 -21.74 -20.17
C ARG A 76 -3.51 -20.28 -19.96
N PHE A 77 -3.49 -19.50 -21.05
CA PHE A 77 -3.80 -18.09 -21.01
C PHE A 77 -5.23 -17.81 -20.52
N GLN A 78 -6.24 -18.42 -21.13
CA GLN A 78 -7.63 -18.21 -20.75
C GLN A 78 -7.96 -18.73 -19.35
N LEU A 79 -7.36 -19.84 -18.90
CA LEU A 79 -7.53 -20.34 -17.55
C LEU A 79 -7.03 -19.33 -16.51
N LEU A 80 -5.79 -18.85 -16.67
CA LEU A 80 -5.24 -17.87 -15.74
C LEU A 80 -6.01 -16.54 -15.80
N GLU A 81 -6.46 -16.12 -16.98
CA GLU A 81 -7.28 -14.94 -17.14
C GLU A 81 -8.63 -15.08 -16.41
N LYS A 82 -9.27 -16.26 -16.47
CA LYS A 82 -10.50 -16.53 -15.71
C LYS A 82 -10.24 -16.55 -14.21
N LEU A 83 -9.16 -17.15 -13.73
CA LEU A 83 -8.79 -17.12 -12.31
C LEU A 83 -8.61 -15.68 -11.82
N GLU A 84 -7.98 -14.83 -12.62
CA GLU A 84 -7.79 -13.40 -12.30
C GLU A 84 -9.11 -12.63 -12.31
N LYS A 85 -9.92 -12.78 -13.38
CA LYS A 85 -11.19 -12.07 -13.55
C LYS A 85 -12.25 -12.48 -12.52
N GLN A 86 -12.27 -13.74 -12.11
CA GLN A 86 -13.24 -14.27 -11.14
C GLN A 86 -12.78 -14.15 -9.70
N ASP A 87 -11.60 -13.58 -9.46
CA ASP A 87 -11.04 -13.41 -8.12
C ASP A 87 -10.97 -14.72 -7.32
N VAL A 88 -10.44 -15.77 -7.95
CA VAL A 88 -10.34 -17.09 -7.30
C VAL A 88 -9.21 -17.07 -6.27
N ILE A 89 -9.54 -17.35 -5.01
CA ILE A 89 -8.56 -17.50 -3.93
C ILE A 89 -7.73 -18.76 -4.19
N LEU A 90 -6.42 -18.58 -4.38
CA LEU A 90 -5.52 -19.71 -4.65
C LEU A 90 -5.20 -20.47 -3.37
N THR A 91 -5.34 -21.79 -3.42
CA THR A 91 -4.75 -22.69 -2.41
C THR A 91 -3.23 -22.71 -2.56
N PRO A 92 -2.46 -23.17 -1.53
CA PRO A 92 -1.02 -23.33 -1.67
C PRO A 92 -0.61 -24.24 -2.83
N ARG A 93 -1.37 -25.31 -3.10
CA ARG A 93 -1.10 -26.21 -4.24
C ARG A 93 -1.34 -25.51 -5.58
N MET A 94 -2.43 -24.75 -5.68
CA MET A 94 -2.72 -23.96 -6.87
C MET A 94 -1.69 -22.86 -7.11
N ALA A 95 -1.21 -22.20 -6.05
CA ALA A 95 -0.16 -21.20 -6.14
C ALA A 95 1.14 -21.80 -6.71
N LEU A 96 1.51 -23.03 -6.35
CA LEU A 96 2.66 -23.71 -6.97
C LEU A 96 2.43 -23.99 -8.46
N PHE A 97 1.22 -24.39 -8.84
CA PHE A 97 0.86 -24.58 -10.24
C PHE A 97 0.96 -23.26 -11.03
N VAL A 98 0.36 -22.18 -10.54
CA VAL A 98 0.41 -20.86 -11.19
C VAL A 98 1.85 -20.33 -11.24
N GLU A 99 2.64 -20.47 -10.18
CA GLU A 99 4.05 -20.04 -10.15
C GLU A 99 4.90 -20.80 -11.18
N SER A 100 4.61 -22.08 -11.43
CA SER A 100 5.28 -22.84 -12.49
C SER A 100 5.02 -22.27 -13.90
N GLN A 101 3.92 -21.55 -14.12
CA GLN A 101 3.60 -20.93 -15.41
C GLN A 101 4.47 -19.69 -15.69
N ILE A 102 4.98 -19.02 -14.65
CA ILE A 102 5.83 -17.82 -14.78
C ILE A 102 7.15 -18.17 -15.50
N ARG A 103 7.67 -19.37 -15.27
CA ARG A 103 8.97 -19.80 -15.80
C ARG A 103 8.91 -20.33 -17.23
N MET A 104 7.72 -20.51 -17.79
CA MET A 104 7.53 -21.01 -19.14
C MET A 104 7.62 -19.88 -20.16
N THR A 105 8.33 -20.11 -21.26
CA THR A 105 8.42 -19.15 -22.37
C THR A 105 7.32 -19.46 -23.39
N PRO A 106 6.42 -18.50 -23.71
CA PRO A 106 5.43 -18.70 -24.76
C PRO A 106 6.07 -18.99 -26.11
N THR A 107 5.54 -19.97 -26.82
CA THR A 107 6.06 -20.45 -28.11
C THR A 107 5.59 -19.57 -29.27
N TYR A 108 4.35 -19.08 -29.18
CA TYR A 108 3.73 -18.28 -30.24
C TYR A 108 3.86 -16.79 -29.99
N GLN A 109 4.20 -16.03 -31.03
CA GLN A 109 4.35 -14.58 -30.97
C GLN A 109 3.56 -13.89 -32.08
N VAL A 110 3.16 -12.65 -31.86
CA VAL A 110 2.50 -11.77 -32.85
C VAL A 110 3.41 -10.58 -33.09
N LEU A 111 3.54 -10.16 -34.35
CA LEU A 111 4.17 -8.90 -34.71
C LEU A 111 3.19 -7.75 -34.49
N GLU A 112 3.53 -6.85 -33.58
CA GLU A 112 2.83 -5.58 -33.40
C GLU A 112 3.60 -4.47 -34.12
N ARG A 113 2.87 -3.60 -34.83
CA ARG A 113 3.41 -2.43 -35.54
C ARG A 113 2.92 -1.15 -34.86
N GLY A 114 3.84 -0.31 -34.38
CA GLY A 114 3.52 0.97 -33.76
C GLY A 114 4.64 1.99 -33.98
N ASP A 115 4.27 3.24 -34.26
CA ASP A 115 5.20 4.40 -34.37
C ASP A 115 6.43 4.17 -35.27
N GLY A 116 6.29 3.40 -36.35
CA GLY A 116 7.38 3.11 -37.28
C GLY A 116 8.33 1.99 -36.84
N TYR A 117 8.02 1.29 -35.75
CA TYR A 117 8.74 0.13 -35.25
C TYR A 117 7.87 -1.14 -35.32
N GLU A 118 8.52 -2.29 -35.52
CA GLU A 118 7.91 -3.61 -35.40
C GLU A 118 8.52 -4.31 -34.17
N PHE A 119 7.67 -4.83 -33.29
CA PHE A 119 8.11 -5.62 -32.14
C PHE A 119 7.28 -6.88 -32.01
N SER A 120 7.92 -7.95 -31.50
CA SER A 120 7.29 -9.25 -31.33
C SER A 120 6.87 -9.45 -29.88
N VAL A 121 5.59 -9.77 -29.66
CA VAL A 121 5.03 -10.05 -28.34
C VAL A 121 4.47 -11.47 -28.27
N PRO A 122 4.43 -12.11 -27.09
CA PRO A 122 3.73 -13.38 -26.93
C PRO A 122 2.25 -13.30 -27.36
N ALA A 123 1.83 -14.20 -28.25
CA ALA A 123 0.43 -14.31 -28.69
C ALA A 123 -0.52 -14.61 -27.52
N PHE A 124 -0.04 -15.39 -26.54
CA PHE A 124 -0.76 -15.78 -25.34
C PHE A 124 0.12 -15.52 -24.12
N ASN A 125 0.06 -14.30 -23.56
CA ASN A 125 0.97 -13.88 -22.49
C ASN A 125 0.56 -14.37 -21.09
N PHE A 126 0.45 -15.68 -20.93
CA PHE A 126 0.08 -16.33 -19.67
C PHE A 126 1.10 -16.12 -18.53
N PRO A 127 2.44 -15.99 -18.75
CA PRO A 127 3.39 -15.77 -17.65
C PRO A 127 3.15 -14.45 -16.91
N VAL A 128 2.73 -13.41 -17.62
CA VAL A 128 2.43 -12.10 -17.01
C VAL A 128 1.19 -12.19 -16.12
N ILE A 129 0.14 -12.89 -16.56
CA ILE A 129 -1.07 -13.13 -15.73
C ILE A 129 -0.70 -13.95 -14.49
N ALA A 130 0.09 -15.03 -14.65
CA ALA A 130 0.57 -15.85 -13.55
C ALA A 130 1.33 -15.02 -12.50
N SER A 131 2.21 -14.12 -12.94
CA SER A 131 2.97 -13.23 -12.06
C SER A 131 2.06 -12.33 -11.21
N ARG A 132 1.01 -11.75 -11.83
CA ARG A 132 0.03 -10.94 -11.10
C ARG A 132 -0.76 -11.75 -10.09
N LEU A 133 -1.24 -12.93 -10.47
CA LEU A 133 -1.94 -13.86 -9.57
C LEU A 133 -1.09 -14.25 -8.35
N ILE A 134 0.18 -14.61 -8.56
CA ILE A 134 1.09 -14.95 -7.45
C ILE A 134 1.39 -13.75 -6.57
N LYS A 135 1.60 -12.56 -7.17
CA LYS A 135 1.79 -11.33 -6.40
C LYS A 135 0.60 -11.05 -5.49
N ARG A 136 -0.62 -11.19 -6.01
CA ARG A 136 -1.86 -11.03 -5.25
C ARG A 136 -1.97 -12.06 -4.14
N TRP A 137 -1.79 -13.34 -4.44
CA TRP A 137 -1.87 -14.39 -3.42
C TRP A 137 -0.88 -14.20 -2.27
N LYS A 138 0.38 -13.82 -2.57
CA LYS A 138 1.38 -13.52 -1.53
C LYS A 138 0.95 -12.34 -0.65
N GLN A 139 0.30 -11.34 -1.23
CA GLN A 139 -0.26 -10.20 -0.51
C GLN A 139 -1.46 -10.61 0.37
N ASP A 140 -2.33 -11.48 -0.11
CA ASP A 140 -3.49 -11.97 0.65
C ASP A 140 -3.04 -12.81 1.85
N GLN A 141 -2.04 -13.69 1.65
CA GLN A 141 -1.42 -14.45 2.75
C GLN A 141 -0.80 -13.53 3.79
N SER A 142 -0.01 -12.52 3.38
CA SER A 142 0.60 -11.60 4.34
C SER A 142 -0.43 -10.76 5.08
N THR A 143 -1.55 -10.45 4.44
CA THR A 143 -2.69 -9.73 5.05
C THR A 143 -3.37 -10.61 6.10
N LEU A 144 -3.68 -11.86 5.76
CA LEU A 144 -4.29 -12.81 6.69
C LEU A 144 -3.38 -13.08 7.89
N ASP A 145 -2.09 -13.34 7.67
CA ASP A 145 -1.11 -13.56 8.73
C ASP A 145 -1.02 -12.37 9.68
N PHE A 146 -0.98 -11.15 9.12
CA PHE A 146 -0.97 -9.92 9.89
C PHE A 146 -2.23 -9.78 10.75
N VAL A 147 -3.43 -9.93 10.15
CA VAL A 147 -4.71 -9.80 10.85
C VAL A 147 -4.80 -10.86 11.96
N LEU A 148 -4.47 -12.12 11.68
CA LEU A 148 -4.51 -13.18 12.68
C LEU A 148 -3.56 -12.93 13.85
N GLN A 149 -2.32 -12.49 13.59
CA GLN A 149 -1.37 -12.15 14.65
C GLN A 149 -1.85 -10.95 15.47
N ALA A 150 -2.43 -9.93 14.83
CA ALA A 150 -2.97 -8.76 15.51
C ALA A 150 -4.17 -9.14 16.40
N GLU A 151 -5.13 -9.90 15.87
CA GLU A 151 -6.32 -10.37 16.59
C GLU A 151 -5.97 -11.26 17.78
N ARG A 152 -4.96 -12.12 17.62
CA ARG A 152 -4.43 -12.96 18.72
C ARG A 152 -3.55 -12.20 19.71
N ARG A 153 -3.27 -10.92 19.44
CA ARG A 153 -2.34 -10.07 20.24
C ARG A 153 -0.91 -10.63 20.28
N GLU A 154 -0.54 -11.39 19.26
CA GLU A 154 0.78 -11.97 19.06
C GLU A 154 1.69 -11.04 18.22
N LEU A 155 1.10 -10.08 17.50
CA LEU A 155 1.84 -9.14 16.67
C LEU A 155 2.67 -8.17 17.52
N ASN A 156 4.00 -8.26 17.41
CA ASN A 156 4.94 -7.30 17.99
C ASN A 156 5.34 -6.23 16.96
N LEU A 157 4.91 -4.98 17.16
CA LEU A 157 5.13 -3.89 16.19
C LEU A 157 6.62 -3.62 15.93
N LYS A 158 7.45 -3.66 16.98
CA LYS A 158 8.89 -3.41 16.86
C LYS A 158 9.55 -4.46 15.97
N GLN A 159 9.27 -5.74 16.21
CA GLN A 159 9.82 -6.83 15.41
C GLN A 159 9.25 -6.83 13.98
N TRP A 160 7.96 -6.51 13.83
CA TRP A 160 7.29 -6.47 12.54
C TRP A 160 7.90 -5.39 11.63
N LEU A 161 8.06 -4.18 12.15
CA LEU A 161 8.54 -3.01 11.41
C LEU A 161 10.07 -2.89 11.35
N THR A 162 10.80 -3.82 11.94
CA THR A 162 12.26 -3.90 11.83
C THR A 162 12.67 -4.95 10.78
N GLY A 163 13.61 -4.61 9.91
CA GLY A 163 14.15 -5.54 8.91
C GLY A 163 14.79 -4.82 7.72
N PRO A 164 15.10 -5.55 6.64
CA PRO A 164 15.56 -4.96 5.38
C PRO A 164 14.57 -3.90 4.88
N SER A 165 15.07 -2.77 4.37
CA SER A 165 14.27 -1.58 4.06
C SER A 165 13.02 -1.87 3.22
N GLN A 166 13.16 -2.65 2.15
CA GLN A 166 12.03 -3.01 1.27
C GLN A 166 10.96 -3.84 1.99
N GLN A 167 11.37 -4.79 2.84
CA GLN A 167 10.44 -5.63 3.59
C GLN A 167 9.75 -4.84 4.72
N ALA A 168 10.50 -4.01 5.43
CA ALA A 168 9.96 -3.14 6.47
C ALA A 168 8.94 -2.16 5.88
N GLN A 169 9.23 -1.55 4.72
CA GLN A 169 8.30 -0.65 4.03
C GLN A 169 7.03 -1.36 3.55
N ALA A 170 7.14 -2.59 3.03
CA ALA A 170 5.97 -3.37 2.64
C ALA A 170 5.08 -3.74 3.84
N ARG A 171 5.70 -4.12 4.96
CA ARG A 171 5.03 -4.42 6.23
C ARG A 171 4.37 -3.21 6.87
N GLU A 172 5.02 -2.06 6.76
CA GLU A 172 4.49 -0.75 7.19
C GLU A 172 3.26 -0.37 6.36
N ALA A 173 3.35 -0.46 5.03
CA ALA A 173 2.22 -0.19 4.14
C ALA A 173 1.03 -1.12 4.42
N LEU A 174 1.31 -2.41 4.68
CA LEU A 174 0.28 -3.38 5.04
C LEU A 174 -0.37 -3.02 6.38
N LEU A 175 0.43 -2.71 7.41
CA LEU A 175 -0.08 -2.23 8.70
C LEU A 175 -1.02 -1.03 8.49
N ILE A 176 -0.57 0.04 7.84
CA ILE A 176 -1.35 1.27 7.63
C ILE A 176 -2.69 1.00 6.93
N ARG A 177 -2.69 0.10 5.94
CA ARG A 177 -3.89 -0.25 5.16
C ARG A 177 -4.89 -1.06 5.98
N GLU A 178 -4.41 -2.03 6.76
CA GLU A 178 -5.26 -3.02 7.44
C GLU A 178 -5.70 -2.61 8.84
N LEU A 179 -5.28 -1.46 9.37
CA LEU A 179 -5.68 -1.03 10.73
C LEU A 179 -7.20 -0.92 10.92
N ASP A 180 -7.94 -0.51 9.88
CA ASP A 180 -9.42 -0.41 9.93
C ASP A 180 -10.11 -1.77 9.97
N SER A 181 -9.44 -2.86 9.55
CA SER A 181 -10.01 -4.20 9.53
C SER A 181 -9.85 -4.94 10.86
N LEU A 182 -9.10 -4.36 11.80
CA LEU A 182 -8.83 -4.95 13.11
C LEU A 182 -9.97 -4.69 14.11
N SER A 183 -10.18 -5.63 15.02
CA SER A 183 -11.09 -5.47 16.14
C SER A 183 -10.60 -4.38 17.12
N PRO A 184 -11.51 -3.74 17.87
CA PRO A 184 -11.13 -2.75 18.89
C PRO A 184 -10.14 -3.30 19.92
N ASN A 185 -10.24 -4.60 20.24
CA ASN A 185 -9.34 -5.27 21.16
C ASN A 185 -7.93 -5.44 20.60
N ALA A 186 -7.81 -5.78 19.31
CA ALA A 186 -6.53 -5.88 18.62
C ALA A 186 -5.88 -4.49 18.55
N LEU A 187 -6.65 -3.48 18.16
CA LEU A 187 -6.19 -2.10 18.07
C LEU A 187 -5.67 -1.58 19.42
N ALA A 188 -6.42 -1.79 20.51
CA ALA A 188 -5.99 -1.41 21.86
C ALA A 188 -4.69 -2.12 22.30
N ALA A 189 -4.48 -3.38 21.87
CA ALA A 189 -3.23 -4.09 22.15
C ALA A 189 -2.05 -3.50 21.36
N LEU A 190 -2.28 -3.05 20.13
CA LEU A 190 -1.26 -2.38 19.31
C LEU A 190 -0.93 -0.99 19.85
N THR A 191 -1.93 -0.18 20.24
CA THR A 191 -1.68 1.15 20.83
C THR A 191 -0.94 1.03 22.16
N ALA A 192 -1.27 0.05 22.99
CA ALA A 192 -0.59 -0.22 24.25
C ALA A 192 0.92 -0.50 24.10
N GLN A 193 1.36 -1.08 22.98
CA GLN A 193 2.78 -1.30 22.71
C GLN A 193 3.56 0.02 22.54
N LEU A 194 2.88 1.10 22.15
CA LEU A 194 3.48 2.42 21.94
C LEU A 194 3.35 3.32 23.16
N THR A 195 2.22 3.24 23.88
CA THR A 195 1.89 4.15 24.98
C THR A 195 2.37 3.66 26.34
N LYS A 196 2.43 2.33 26.57
CA LYS A 196 2.83 1.75 27.86
C LYS A 196 4.29 1.28 27.91
N ALA A 197 4.93 1.11 26.76
CA ALA A 197 6.36 0.81 26.71
C ALA A 197 7.18 2.07 26.96
N ASN A 198 8.35 1.93 27.59
CA ASN A 198 9.27 3.06 27.73
C ASN A 198 9.69 3.55 26.32
N VAL A 199 9.22 4.76 25.97
CA VAL A 199 9.37 5.44 24.67
C VAL A 199 10.83 5.57 24.21
N THR A 200 11.79 5.39 25.11
CA THR A 200 13.23 5.55 24.85
C THR A 200 13.85 4.44 23.99
N SER A 201 13.15 3.33 23.70
CA SER A 201 13.79 2.16 23.09
C SER A 201 13.55 1.98 21.58
N TRP A 202 12.49 2.57 21.01
CA TRP A 202 12.12 2.48 19.59
C TRP A 202 10.78 3.20 19.32
N LEU A 203 10.64 3.85 18.15
CA LEU A 203 9.38 4.37 17.63
C LEU A 203 9.23 4.04 16.13
N PRO A 204 8.03 3.73 15.64
CA PRO A 204 7.77 3.55 14.22
C PRO A 204 7.75 4.91 13.50
N SER A 205 7.55 4.87 12.17
CA SER A 205 7.43 6.08 11.36
C SER A 205 6.23 6.95 11.80
N THR A 206 6.29 8.24 11.51
CA THR A 206 5.19 9.17 11.76
C THR A 206 3.91 8.74 11.03
N ALA A 207 4.03 8.16 9.82
CA ALA A 207 2.88 7.65 9.07
C ALA A 207 2.14 6.54 9.83
N VAL A 208 2.86 5.61 10.47
CA VAL A 208 2.26 4.57 11.30
C VAL A 208 1.56 5.16 12.52
N ILE A 209 2.21 6.10 13.22
CA ILE A 209 1.63 6.74 14.41
C ILE A 209 0.37 7.52 14.05
N VAL A 210 0.40 8.34 12.99
CA VAL A 210 -0.77 9.08 12.49
C VAL A 210 -1.90 8.11 12.20
N ARG A 211 -1.63 7.03 11.45
CA ARG A 211 -2.68 6.08 11.10
C ARG A 211 -3.27 5.38 12.33
N LEU A 212 -2.42 4.92 13.26
CA LEU A 212 -2.88 4.34 14.52
C LEU A 212 -3.73 5.33 15.33
N ALA A 213 -3.31 6.59 15.42
CA ALA A 213 -4.05 7.64 16.11
C ALA A 213 -5.43 7.88 15.49
N GLN A 214 -5.52 7.94 14.16
CA GLN A 214 -6.77 8.12 13.43
C GLN A 214 -7.78 6.99 13.69
N VAL A 215 -7.32 5.74 13.61
CA VAL A 215 -8.22 4.57 13.73
C VAL A 215 -8.60 4.31 15.18
N SER A 216 -7.66 4.47 16.11
CA SER A 216 -7.91 4.23 17.54
C SER A 216 -8.59 5.38 18.25
N GLN A 217 -8.45 6.61 17.73
CA GLN A 217 -8.81 7.85 18.42
C GLN A 217 -8.23 7.93 19.85
N ASP A 218 -7.08 7.28 20.07
CA ASP A 218 -6.42 7.20 21.37
C ASP A 218 -5.61 8.49 21.63
N GLU A 219 -5.97 9.21 22.69
CA GLU A 219 -5.32 10.47 23.08
C GLU A 219 -3.83 10.29 23.39
N GLU A 220 -3.41 9.16 23.95
CA GLU A 220 -2.01 8.90 24.28
C GLU A 220 -1.17 8.66 23.02
N VAL A 221 -1.77 8.08 21.98
CA VAL A 221 -1.11 7.94 20.67
C VAL A 221 -0.94 9.30 20.00
N TYR A 222 -1.94 10.19 20.09
CA TYR A 222 -1.79 11.57 19.64
C TYR A 222 -0.75 12.35 20.47
N ASN A 223 -0.74 12.17 21.79
CA ASN A 223 0.27 12.79 22.65
C ASN A 223 1.69 12.36 22.25
N LEU A 224 1.87 11.11 21.86
CA LEU A 224 3.12 10.61 21.29
C LEU A 224 3.43 11.29 19.96
N LEU A 225 2.47 11.34 19.03
CA LEU A 225 2.62 12.01 17.72
C LEU A 225 3.11 13.45 17.88
N TRP A 226 2.49 14.23 18.77
CA TRP A 226 2.84 15.63 18.97
C TRP A 226 4.21 15.85 19.61
N ARG A 227 4.79 14.83 20.25
CA ARG A 227 6.17 14.89 20.78
C ARG A 227 7.23 14.48 19.76
N MET A 228 6.82 13.87 18.64
CA MET A 228 7.74 13.48 17.57
C MET A 228 8.26 14.71 16.79
N LYS A 229 9.35 14.52 16.05
CA LYS A 229 9.81 15.54 15.11
C LYS A 229 8.73 15.76 14.05
N ALA A 230 8.35 17.02 13.85
CA ALA A 230 7.40 17.39 12.82
C ALA A 230 7.91 17.01 11.43
N ASP A 231 7.02 16.40 10.65
CA ASP A 231 7.20 16.06 9.24
C ASP A 231 5.87 16.26 8.47
N TYR A 232 5.91 15.94 7.17
CA TYR A 232 4.75 16.05 6.30
C TYR A 232 3.51 15.28 6.82
N ASN A 233 3.68 14.10 7.43
CA ASN A 233 2.56 13.31 7.93
C ASN A 233 1.90 13.99 9.14
N SER A 234 2.72 14.52 10.05
CA SER A 234 2.19 15.25 11.21
C SER A 234 1.46 16.55 10.82
N GLN A 235 1.94 17.25 9.79
CA GLN A 235 1.28 18.45 9.26
C GLN A 235 -0.03 18.11 8.56
N SER A 236 -0.01 17.10 7.68
CA SER A 236 -1.22 16.63 6.99
C SER A 236 -2.29 16.16 7.98
N GLU A 237 -1.89 15.55 9.10
CA GLU A 237 -2.84 15.18 10.15
C GLU A 237 -3.48 16.41 10.84
N LEU A 238 -2.74 17.51 11.04
CA LEU A 238 -3.33 18.75 11.54
C LEU A 238 -4.37 19.32 10.58
N GLU A 239 -4.05 19.37 9.29
CA GLU A 239 -4.98 19.83 8.27
C GLU A 239 -6.25 18.96 8.25
N ARG A 240 -6.10 17.63 8.35
CA ARG A 240 -7.23 16.69 8.43
C ARG A 240 -8.08 16.94 9.67
N LEU A 241 -7.48 17.08 10.85
CA LEU A 241 -8.19 17.36 12.11
C LEU A 241 -8.95 18.69 12.03
N ALA A 242 -8.33 19.72 11.44
CA ALA A 242 -8.99 21.01 11.23
C ALA A 242 -10.18 20.91 10.26
N ALA A 243 -10.08 20.09 9.22
CA ALA A 243 -11.17 19.84 8.29
C ALA A 243 -12.34 19.07 8.93
N VAL A 244 -12.06 18.13 9.85
CA VAL A 244 -13.10 17.40 10.60
C VAL A 244 -13.79 18.32 11.62
N GLY A 245 -13.01 19.07 12.40
CA GLY A 245 -13.53 20.14 13.26
C GLY A 245 -14.42 19.71 14.42
N ASP A 246 -14.47 18.42 14.76
CA ASP A 246 -15.21 17.93 15.93
C ASP A 246 -14.48 18.26 17.25
N VAL A 247 -15.15 18.00 18.38
CA VAL A 247 -14.62 18.33 19.72
C VAL A 247 -13.27 17.67 19.97
N PHE A 248 -13.11 16.41 19.56
CA PHE A 248 -11.86 15.67 19.69
C PHE A 248 -10.76 16.28 18.82
N SER A 249 -11.06 16.57 17.56
CA SER A 249 -10.08 17.12 16.61
C SER A 249 -9.60 18.52 17.02
N ILE A 250 -10.51 19.38 17.49
CA ILE A 250 -10.16 20.68 18.06
C ILE A 250 -9.25 20.51 19.29
N GLN A 251 -9.55 19.53 20.16
CA GLN A 251 -8.68 19.23 21.30
C GLN A 251 -7.29 18.78 20.85
N GLN A 252 -7.19 17.96 19.80
CA GLN A 252 -5.89 17.53 19.28
C GLN A 252 -5.11 18.67 18.60
N LEU A 253 -5.77 19.59 17.90
CA LEU A 253 -5.11 20.80 17.39
C LEU A 253 -4.51 21.65 18.51
N MET A 254 -5.24 21.81 19.63
CA MET A 254 -4.71 22.50 20.80
C MET A 254 -3.52 21.75 21.42
N ASN A 255 -3.61 20.43 21.52
CA ASN A 255 -2.54 19.57 22.05
C ASN A 255 -1.27 19.63 21.18
N ALA A 256 -1.41 19.70 19.85
CA ALA A 256 -0.28 19.78 18.93
C ALA A 256 0.61 21.02 19.12
N THR A 257 0.08 22.08 19.75
CA THR A 257 0.86 23.30 20.06
C THR A 257 2.02 23.09 21.03
N VAL A 258 2.11 21.92 21.69
CA VAL A 258 3.30 21.53 22.48
C VAL A 258 4.53 21.35 21.61
N ASN A 259 4.35 21.05 20.32
CA ASN A 259 5.43 20.90 19.36
C ASN A 259 5.80 22.28 18.79
N PRO A 260 7.03 22.77 19.01
CA PRO A 260 7.43 24.10 18.53
C PRO A 260 7.32 24.25 16.99
N SER A 261 7.55 23.18 16.23
CA SER A 261 7.51 23.22 14.77
C SER A 261 6.07 23.21 14.21
N LEU A 262 5.13 22.56 14.90
CA LEU A 262 3.72 22.51 14.48
C LEU A 262 2.88 23.65 15.05
N LYS A 263 3.33 24.29 16.14
CA LYS A 263 2.59 25.31 16.87
C LYS A 263 2.04 26.44 15.98
N PRO A 264 2.81 27.07 15.07
CA PRO A 264 2.28 28.16 14.26
C PRO A 264 1.11 27.72 13.37
N GLU A 265 1.25 26.55 12.73
CA GLU A 265 0.24 25.98 11.85
C GLU A 265 -1.01 25.56 12.63
N ALA A 266 -0.85 24.89 13.77
CA ALA A 266 -1.96 24.51 14.65
C ALA A 266 -2.76 25.73 15.14
N ILE A 267 -2.08 26.82 15.54
CA ILE A 267 -2.74 28.07 15.94
C ILE A 267 -3.49 28.69 14.75
N SER A 268 -2.86 28.75 13.57
CA SER A 268 -3.50 29.28 12.36
C SER A 268 -4.75 28.48 11.97
N LEU A 269 -4.71 27.14 12.08
CA LEU A 269 -5.87 26.28 11.83
C LEU A 269 -7.00 26.50 12.85
N LEU A 270 -6.68 26.68 14.13
CA LEU A 270 -7.66 26.99 15.17
C LEU A 270 -8.36 28.33 14.93
N THR A 271 -7.63 29.35 14.43
CA THR A 271 -8.18 30.70 14.20
C THR A 271 -8.99 30.82 12.91
N LYS A 272 -8.87 29.88 11.95
CA LYS A 272 -9.68 29.86 10.72
C LYS A 272 -11.17 29.63 10.96
N SER A 273 -11.55 29.02 12.09
CA SER A 273 -12.96 28.77 12.40
C SER A 273 -13.71 30.09 12.68
N ASN A 274 -14.88 30.27 12.07
CA ASN A 274 -15.74 31.43 12.29
C ASN A 274 -17.21 31.00 12.44
N PRO A 275 -17.85 31.20 13.61
CA PRO A 275 -17.29 31.78 14.85
C PRO A 275 -16.34 30.83 15.58
N LEU A 276 -15.37 31.39 16.33
CA LEU A 276 -14.50 30.62 17.22
C LEU A 276 -15.32 29.96 18.34
N SER A 277 -15.09 28.67 18.58
CA SER A 277 -15.75 27.96 19.68
C SER A 277 -15.27 28.50 21.05
N PRO A 278 -16.10 28.43 22.11
CA PRO A 278 -15.71 28.90 23.44
C PRO A 278 -14.42 28.27 23.98
N GLN A 279 -14.20 26.99 23.69
CA GLN A 279 -13.01 26.24 24.08
C GLN A 279 -11.74 26.80 23.40
N VAL A 280 -11.83 27.09 22.10
CA VAL A 280 -10.72 27.69 21.34
C VAL A 280 -10.43 29.10 21.84
N LYS A 281 -11.47 29.92 22.11
CA LYS A 281 -11.30 31.26 22.70
C LYS A 281 -10.53 31.20 24.02
N GLN A 282 -10.93 30.31 24.94
CA GLN A 282 -10.27 30.17 26.24
C GLN A 282 -8.81 29.74 26.07
N PHE A 283 -8.55 28.80 25.16
CA PHE A 283 -7.20 28.33 24.87
C PHE A 283 -6.30 29.44 24.31
N LEU A 284 -6.77 30.18 23.30
CA LEU A 284 -6.01 31.27 22.68
C LEU A 284 -5.74 32.41 23.68
N VAL A 285 -6.69 32.72 24.57
CA VAL A 285 -6.46 33.69 25.67
C VAL A 285 -5.33 33.23 26.60
N ARG A 286 -5.29 31.94 26.98
CA ARG A 286 -4.19 31.41 27.81
C ARG A 286 -2.85 31.50 27.08
N LYS A 287 -2.82 31.25 25.78
CA LYS A 287 -1.63 31.40 24.94
C LYS A 287 -1.17 32.87 24.87
N MET A 288 -2.10 33.81 24.72
CA MET A 288 -1.79 35.26 24.73
C MET A 288 -1.36 35.82 26.09
N ALA A 289 -1.56 35.08 27.19
CA ALA A 289 -0.98 35.43 28.48
C ALA A 289 0.55 35.20 28.51
N LEU A 290 1.08 34.34 27.63
CA LEU A 290 2.50 34.05 27.49
C LEU A 290 3.15 35.03 26.51
N SER A 291 4.19 35.74 26.98
CA SER A 291 4.84 36.82 26.22
C SER A 291 5.42 36.38 24.87
N GLU A 292 5.89 35.14 24.77
CA GLU A 292 6.50 34.60 23.55
C GLU A 292 5.47 34.22 22.49
N GLU A 293 4.22 33.95 22.90
CA GLU A 293 3.15 33.46 22.03
C GLU A 293 2.10 34.54 21.72
N ALA A 294 2.01 35.59 22.55
CA ALA A 294 1.01 36.65 22.42
C ALA A 294 1.00 37.34 21.05
N THR A 295 2.17 37.77 20.57
CA THR A 295 2.28 38.44 19.27
C THR A 295 1.89 37.53 18.10
N MET A 296 2.26 36.24 18.17
CA MET A 296 1.91 35.26 17.13
C MET A 296 0.40 35.03 17.08
N VAL A 297 -0.21 34.74 18.23
CA VAL A 297 -1.65 34.45 18.32
C VAL A 297 -2.48 35.66 17.89
N ALA A 298 -2.11 36.86 18.34
CA ALA A 298 -2.78 38.10 17.96
C ALA A 298 -2.71 38.34 16.44
N ARG A 299 -1.55 38.04 15.81
CA ARG A 299 -1.38 38.20 14.36
C ARG A 299 -2.28 37.24 13.59
N GLU A 300 -2.30 35.97 13.96
CA GLU A 300 -3.16 34.97 13.31
C GLU A 300 -4.64 35.34 13.46
N LEU A 301 -5.08 35.78 14.65
CA LEU A 301 -6.45 36.23 14.87
C LEU A 301 -6.82 37.44 14.01
N ALA A 302 -5.93 38.43 13.90
CA ALA A 302 -6.16 39.60 13.06
C ALA A 302 -6.23 39.24 11.57
N GLN A 303 -5.37 38.33 11.10
CA GLN A 303 -5.36 37.85 9.71
C GLN A 303 -6.61 37.05 9.34
N GLN A 304 -7.16 36.28 10.28
CA GLN A 304 -8.38 35.50 10.08
C GLN A 304 -9.68 36.30 10.34
N GLY A 305 -9.58 37.62 10.55
CA GLY A 305 -10.74 38.51 10.66
C GLY A 305 -11.33 38.67 12.06
N HIS A 306 -10.66 38.20 13.11
CA HIS A 306 -11.12 38.29 14.51
C HIS A 306 -10.64 39.57 15.22
N GLN A 307 -10.48 40.68 14.49
CA GLN A 307 -9.96 41.95 15.03
C GLN A 307 -10.87 42.56 16.10
N THR A 308 -12.19 42.54 15.88
CA THR A 308 -13.17 43.06 16.85
C THR A 308 -13.08 42.34 18.19
N TRP A 309 -12.93 41.01 18.17
CA TRP A 309 -12.73 40.22 19.39
C TRP A 309 -11.39 40.51 20.06
N LEU A 310 -10.32 40.77 19.31
CA LEU A 310 -9.03 41.20 19.87
C LEU A 310 -9.13 42.56 20.58
N GLU A 311 -9.85 43.53 20.00
CA GLU A 311 -10.09 44.84 20.61
C GLU A 311 -10.92 44.74 21.90
N GLU A 312 -11.95 43.89 21.89
CA GLU A 312 -12.73 43.55 23.09
C GLU A 312 -11.84 42.92 24.18
N LEU A 313 -10.94 42.00 23.80
CA LEU A 313 -10.02 41.37 24.75
C LEU A 313 -9.03 42.37 25.35
N VAL A 314 -8.47 43.27 24.54
CA VAL A 314 -7.55 44.33 24.99
C VAL A 314 -8.21 45.26 26.02
N SER A 315 -9.50 45.56 25.83
CA SER A 315 -10.25 46.46 26.72
C SER A 315 -10.81 45.77 27.97
N SER A 316 -11.09 44.47 27.92
CA SER A 316 -11.81 43.74 28.99
C SER A 316 -11.00 42.71 29.77
N ASN A 317 -9.83 42.28 29.27
CA ASN A 317 -9.10 41.15 29.85
C ASN A 317 -7.70 41.54 30.33
N HIS A 318 -7.50 41.55 31.66
CA HIS A 318 -6.20 41.89 32.27
C HIS A 318 -5.15 40.77 32.22
N GLN A 319 -5.51 39.56 31.77
CA GLN A 319 -4.60 38.41 31.76
C GLN A 319 -3.70 38.37 30.51
N ILE A 320 -4.06 39.09 29.45
CA ILE A 320 -3.33 39.12 28.19
C ILE A 320 -2.26 40.21 28.19
N LYS A 321 -1.22 40.06 27.36
CA LYS A 321 -0.16 41.06 27.24
C LYS A 321 -0.59 42.20 26.29
N THR A 322 -1.44 43.09 26.80
CA THR A 322 -2.08 44.18 26.05
C THR A 322 -1.12 44.97 25.15
N ARG A 323 0.05 45.38 25.65
CA ARG A 323 1.06 46.13 24.87
C ARG A 323 1.58 45.39 23.64
N GLN A 324 1.67 44.06 23.69
CA GLN A 324 2.14 43.25 22.56
C GLN A 324 1.05 43.06 21.51
N ILE A 325 -0.21 42.98 21.95
CA ILE A 325 -1.37 42.85 21.06
C ILE A 325 -1.65 44.19 20.36
N GLU A 326 -1.55 45.31 21.08
CA GLU A 326 -1.66 46.66 20.51
C GLU A 326 -0.63 46.96 19.42
N GLN A 327 0.55 46.33 19.45
CA GLN A 327 1.55 46.45 18.39
C GLN A 327 1.15 45.74 17.09
N VAL A 328 0.27 44.74 17.18
CA VAL A 328 -0.22 43.97 16.03
C VAL A 328 -1.47 44.60 15.40
N LEU A 329 -2.23 45.38 16.18
CA LEU A 329 -3.44 46.09 15.74
C LEU A 329 -3.16 47.45 15.05
N LYS A 330 -1.89 47.89 15.01
CA LYS A 330 -1.45 49.13 14.33
C LYS A 330 -1.01 48.85 12.90
#